data_AF-A0A1T4VSL2-F1
#
_entry.id   AF-A0A1T4VSL2-F1
#
_cell.length_a   1.000
_cell.length_b   1.000
_cell.length_c   1.000
_cell.angle_alpha   90.00
_cell.angle_beta   90.00
_cell.angle_gamma   90.00
#
_symmetry.space_group_name_H-M   'P 1'
#
loop_
_entity.id
_entity.type
_entity.pdbx_description
1 polymer ?
#
loop_
_entity_poly.entity_id
_entity_poly.type
_entity_poly.pdbx_seq_one_letter_code
_entity_poly.pdbx_strand_id
1 'polypeptide(L)'
;MFNPVFNKDGSVSYFRVCCLITAISCLICGCVMKSSKPDDLSDIQAQKTALLAEEDSTEEVNSLEIREKAVAELAQNTEFMQTCGTLDRSYDNCVVELSDDLKPYYSMDLDSSDDGYSLILKATDNNTDTCRLFESNSNGELIGLNEQGESDKNCLLDLANGENNFKVSRDTDNKSGQSAPSGLAPIVKHLTNR
;
A
#
# COMPACT_ATOMS: atom_id res chain seq x y z
N MET A 1 -5.83 -37.80 3.92
CA MET A 1 -4.82 -37.53 2.88
C MET A 1 -5.55 -37.00 1.65
N PHE A 2 -5.32 -35.74 1.29
CA PHE A 2 -5.99 -35.09 0.16
C PHE A 2 -5.37 -35.59 -1.16
N ASN A 3 -6.20 -36.13 -2.07
CA ASN A 3 -5.75 -36.51 -3.40
C ASN A 3 -6.17 -35.41 -4.40
N PRO A 4 -5.20 -34.71 -5.02
CA PRO A 4 -5.49 -33.54 -5.85
C PRO A 4 -6.24 -33.89 -7.15
N VAL A 5 -6.23 -35.14 -7.60
CA VAL A 5 -6.82 -35.56 -8.88
C VAL A 5 -8.16 -36.29 -8.70
N PHE A 6 -8.29 -37.03 -7.60
CA PHE A 6 -9.41 -37.97 -7.41
C PHE A 6 -10.40 -37.49 -6.34
N ASN A 7 -11.68 -37.70 -6.62
CA ASN A 7 -12.76 -37.57 -5.65
C ASN A 7 -12.67 -38.68 -4.59
N LYS A 8 -13.49 -38.57 -3.52
CA LYS A 8 -13.50 -39.56 -2.42
C LYS A 8 -13.93 -40.97 -2.87
N ASP A 9 -14.60 -41.07 -4.01
CA ASP A 9 -15.06 -42.30 -4.65
C ASP A 9 -14.03 -42.88 -5.66
N GLY A 10 -12.85 -42.26 -5.81
CA GLY A 10 -11.81 -42.69 -6.74
C GLY A 10 -12.03 -42.26 -8.19
N SER A 11 -13.11 -41.51 -8.49
CA SER A 11 -13.34 -40.94 -9.81
C SER A 11 -12.46 -39.70 -10.05
N VAL A 12 -12.10 -39.43 -11.31
CA VAL A 12 -11.35 -38.21 -11.67
C VAL A 12 -12.27 -37.00 -11.53
N SER A 13 -11.81 -36.01 -10.79
CA SER A 13 -12.58 -34.79 -10.55
C SER A 13 -12.30 -33.75 -11.62
N TYR A 14 -13.21 -33.59 -12.59
CA TYR A 14 -13.06 -32.58 -13.65
C TYR A 14 -12.82 -31.17 -13.11
N PHE A 15 -13.49 -30.79 -12.02
CA PHE A 15 -13.30 -29.50 -11.37
C PHE A 15 -11.85 -29.31 -10.86
N ARG A 16 -11.30 -30.31 -10.16
CA ARG A 16 -9.94 -30.22 -9.61
C ARG A 16 -8.88 -30.26 -10.70
N VAL A 17 -9.11 -31.05 -11.75
CA VAL A 17 -8.23 -31.11 -12.93
C VAL A 17 -8.22 -29.76 -13.65
N CYS A 18 -9.37 -29.11 -13.85
CA CYS A 18 -9.43 -27.77 -14.43
C CYS A 18 -8.67 -26.75 -13.57
N CYS A 19 -8.86 -26.74 -12.24
CA CYS A 19 -8.12 -25.86 -11.34
C CYS A 19 -6.60 -26.08 -11.41
N LEU A 20 -6.15 -27.34 -11.54
CA LEU A 20 -4.73 -27.68 -11.66
C LEU A 20 -4.16 -27.20 -13.00
N ILE A 21 -4.90 -27.36 -14.10
CA ILE A 21 -4.51 -26.86 -15.43
C ILE A 21 -4.42 -25.32 -15.40
N THR A 22 -5.39 -24.64 -14.79
CA THR A 22 -5.36 -23.18 -14.65
C THR A 22 -4.14 -22.73 -13.84
N ALA A 23 -3.86 -23.38 -12.70
CA ALA A 23 -2.69 -23.06 -11.89
C ALA A 23 -1.36 -23.26 -12.65
N ILE A 24 -1.24 -24.35 -13.43
CA ILE A 24 -0.08 -24.59 -14.29
C ILE A 24 0.03 -23.53 -15.39
N SER A 25 -1.10 -23.13 -15.99
CA SER A 25 -1.10 -22.08 -17.02
C SER A 25 -0.66 -20.71 -16.47
N CYS A 26 -1.08 -20.36 -15.25
CA CYS A 26 -0.63 -19.14 -14.57
C CYS A 26 0.88 -19.20 -14.25
N LEU A 27 1.40 -20.36 -13.85
CA LEU A 27 2.84 -20.53 -13.59
C LEU A 27 3.68 -20.42 -14.86
N ILE A 28 3.21 -20.96 -15.99
CA ILE A 28 3.94 -20.88 -17.27
C ILE A 28 3.90 -19.44 -17.82
N CYS A 29 2.76 -18.75 -17.75
CA CYS A 29 2.68 -17.33 -18.15
C CYS A 29 3.51 -16.41 -17.23
N GLY A 30 3.57 -16.69 -15.93
CA GLY A 30 4.41 -15.97 -14.97
C GLY A 30 5.92 -16.13 -15.22
N CYS A 31 6.35 -17.24 -15.81
CA CYS A 31 7.76 -17.46 -16.20
C CYS A 31 8.15 -16.74 -17.50
N VAL A 32 7.22 -16.52 -18.44
CA VAL A 32 7.49 -15.81 -19.71
C VAL A 32 7.55 -14.29 -19.52
N MET A 33 6.92 -13.73 -18.48
CA MET A 33 7.02 -12.30 -18.15
C MET A 33 8.36 -11.88 -17.51
N LYS A 34 9.34 -12.80 -17.33
CA LYS A 34 10.69 -12.48 -16.84
C LYS A 34 11.81 -12.63 -17.86
N SER A 35 11.51 -12.70 -19.16
CA SER A 35 12.56 -12.66 -20.18
C SER A 35 12.10 -11.93 -21.45
N SER A 36 12.19 -10.60 -21.43
CA SER A 36 12.19 -9.78 -22.64
C SER A 36 13.20 -8.65 -22.53
N LYS A 37 14.48 -9.00 -22.68
CA LYS A 37 15.40 -8.19 -23.49
C LYS A 37 15.46 -8.84 -24.87
N PRO A 38 14.85 -8.26 -25.91
CA PRO A 38 15.27 -8.53 -27.26
C PRO A 38 16.43 -7.57 -27.57
N ASP A 39 17.66 -8.10 -27.53
CA ASP A 39 18.74 -7.57 -28.36
C ASP A 39 18.38 -7.93 -29.81
N ASP A 40 17.84 -6.95 -30.55
CA ASP A 40 17.86 -6.99 -32.01
C ASP A 40 18.37 -5.64 -32.54
N LEU A 41 19.67 -5.67 -32.84
CA LEU A 41 20.44 -4.66 -33.54
C LEU A 41 20.11 -4.74 -35.04
N SER A 42 19.24 -3.85 -35.52
CA SER A 42 19.40 -3.21 -36.84
C SER A 42 18.25 -2.22 -37.10
N ASP A 43 18.61 -1.04 -37.61
CA ASP A 43 17.77 -0.16 -38.44
C ASP A 43 17.00 1.03 -37.84
N ILE A 44 17.38 1.59 -36.68
CA ILE A 44 17.12 3.04 -36.42
C ILE A 44 18.37 3.74 -35.83
N GLN A 45 19.55 3.36 -36.30
CA GLN A 45 20.77 4.20 -36.27
C GLN A 45 20.70 5.22 -37.41
N ALA A 46 19.85 6.25 -37.30
CA ALA A 46 19.92 7.38 -38.24
C ALA A 46 19.32 8.71 -37.74
N GLN A 47 18.49 8.73 -36.71
CA GLN A 47 17.83 9.98 -36.26
C GLN A 47 17.67 10.08 -34.74
N LYS A 48 18.77 10.09 -33.98
CA LYS A 48 18.78 10.73 -32.66
C LYS A 48 20.19 11.09 -32.18
N THR A 49 21.06 11.53 -33.10
CA THR A 49 22.40 12.06 -32.77
C THR A 49 22.43 13.59 -32.80
N ALA A 50 21.28 14.25 -32.76
CA ALA A 50 21.22 15.71 -32.74
C ALA A 50 19.92 16.17 -32.08
N LEU A 51 19.82 16.04 -30.76
CA LEU A 51 19.39 17.13 -29.88
C LEU A 51 19.42 16.62 -28.43
N LEU A 52 20.25 17.27 -27.63
CA LEU A 52 20.18 17.43 -26.17
C LEU A 52 20.93 16.38 -25.32
N ALA A 53 22.15 16.79 -24.96
CA ALA A 53 22.75 16.68 -23.62
C ALA A 53 22.69 15.32 -22.91
N GLU A 54 23.74 14.53 -23.15
CA GLU A 54 24.15 13.39 -22.32
C GLU A 54 24.87 13.90 -21.06
N GLU A 55 24.13 14.06 -19.95
CA GLU A 55 24.57 13.98 -18.53
C GLU A 55 23.35 14.31 -17.64
N ASP A 56 22.33 13.44 -17.57
CA ASP A 56 21.22 13.60 -16.58
C ASP A 56 20.35 12.32 -16.43
N SER A 57 20.34 11.46 -17.45
CA SER A 57 19.38 10.34 -17.53
C SER A 57 19.65 9.14 -16.61
N THR A 58 20.70 9.16 -15.79
CA THR A 58 20.99 8.08 -14.82
C THR A 58 20.58 8.44 -13.39
N GLU A 59 20.57 9.72 -13.04
CA GLU A 59 20.13 10.18 -11.71
C GLU A 59 18.59 10.24 -11.64
N GLU A 60 17.93 10.74 -12.70
CA GLU A 60 16.45 10.81 -12.76
C GLU A 60 15.77 9.43 -12.73
N VAL A 61 16.39 8.41 -13.35
CA VAL A 61 15.82 7.05 -13.37
C VAL A 61 15.93 6.39 -11.99
N ASN A 62 16.99 6.69 -11.25
CA ASN A 62 17.22 6.13 -9.92
C ASN A 62 16.31 6.77 -8.86
N SER A 63 16.13 8.10 -8.92
CA SER A 63 15.24 8.82 -8.00
C SER A 63 13.78 8.37 -8.12
N LEU A 64 13.29 8.18 -9.36
CA LEU A 64 11.95 7.66 -9.61
C LEU A 64 11.75 6.25 -9.03
N GLU A 65 12.70 5.33 -9.26
CA GLU A 65 12.61 3.95 -8.73
C GLU A 65 12.64 3.94 -7.19
N ILE A 66 13.48 4.78 -6.58
CA ILE A 66 13.56 4.94 -5.13
C ILE A 66 12.23 5.49 -4.57
N ARG A 67 11.62 6.47 -5.24
CA ARG A 67 10.30 6.99 -4.87
C ARG A 67 9.18 5.95 -5.00
N GLU A 68 9.16 5.19 -6.09
CA GLU A 68 8.18 4.10 -6.28
C GLU A 68 8.24 3.08 -5.13
N LYS A 69 9.46 2.68 -4.73
CA LYS A 69 9.66 1.78 -3.59
C LYS A 69 9.20 2.41 -2.29
N ALA A 70 9.55 3.67 -2.03
CA ALA A 70 9.16 4.38 -0.81
C ALA A 70 7.63 4.53 -0.68
N VAL A 71 6.95 4.89 -1.76
CA VAL A 71 5.48 5.01 -1.76
C VAL A 71 4.81 3.65 -1.61
N ALA A 72 5.33 2.61 -2.26
CA ALA A 72 4.82 1.24 -2.11
C ALA A 72 4.97 0.72 -0.68
N GLU A 73 6.12 0.98 -0.04
CA GLU A 73 6.38 0.58 1.33
C GLU A 73 5.54 1.38 2.33
N LEU A 74 5.33 2.68 2.09
CA LEU A 74 4.40 3.50 2.86
C LEU A 74 2.97 2.93 2.79
N ALA A 75 2.52 2.51 1.62
CA ALA A 75 1.20 1.90 1.44
C ALA A 75 1.07 0.58 2.22
N GLN A 76 2.09 -0.28 2.16
CA GLN A 76 2.11 -1.54 2.94
C GLN A 76 2.11 -1.29 4.45
N ASN A 77 2.93 -0.34 4.92
CA ASN A 77 2.98 0.03 6.33
C ASN A 77 1.66 0.65 6.79
N THR A 78 0.98 1.41 5.93
CA THR A 78 -0.36 1.96 6.20
C THR A 78 -1.37 0.84 6.45
N GLU A 79 -1.42 -0.17 5.57
CA GLU A 79 -2.31 -1.32 5.72
C GLU A 79 -2.02 -2.12 7.00
N PHE A 80 -0.73 -2.34 7.29
CA PHE A 80 -0.30 -2.96 8.53
C PHE A 80 -0.79 -2.16 9.75
N MET A 81 -0.56 -0.85 9.78
CA MET A 81 -0.94 0.00 10.91
C MET A 81 -2.46 -0.02 11.13
N GLN A 82 -3.25 0.07 10.07
CA GLN A 82 -4.71 -0.02 10.15
C GLN A 82 -5.19 -1.36 10.73
N THR A 83 -4.54 -2.46 10.31
CA THR A 83 -4.85 -3.80 10.81
C THR A 83 -4.45 -3.96 12.27
N CYS A 84 -3.25 -3.51 12.62
CA CYS A 84 -2.70 -3.58 13.96
C CYS A 84 -3.55 -2.78 14.96
N GLY A 85 -3.90 -1.53 14.64
CA GLY A 85 -4.77 -0.71 15.49
C GLY A 85 -6.16 -1.30 15.68
N THR A 86 -6.69 -2.02 14.67
CA THR A 86 -7.97 -2.73 14.78
C THR A 86 -7.87 -3.95 15.69
N LEU A 87 -6.76 -4.69 15.62
CA LEU A 87 -6.53 -5.90 16.40
C LEU A 87 -6.31 -5.58 17.89
N ASP A 88 -5.42 -4.62 18.17
CA ASP A 88 -4.98 -4.27 19.51
C ASP A 88 -5.84 -3.18 20.18
N ARG A 89 -6.77 -2.58 19.42
CA ARG A 89 -7.63 -1.45 19.85
C ARG A 89 -6.83 -0.21 20.28
N SER A 90 -5.59 -0.10 19.81
CA SER A 90 -4.64 0.98 20.04
C SER A 90 -3.51 0.83 19.02
N TYR A 91 -2.82 1.93 18.70
CA TYR A 91 -1.64 1.89 17.81
C TYR A 91 -0.31 1.85 18.57
N ASP A 92 -0.31 1.93 19.91
CA ASP A 92 0.89 2.07 20.74
C ASP A 92 1.87 0.88 20.65
N ASN A 93 1.37 -0.31 20.31
CA ASN A 93 2.17 -1.52 20.17
C ASN A 93 2.51 -1.84 18.71
N CYS A 94 2.07 -1.01 17.77
CA CYS A 94 2.32 -1.21 16.35
C CYS A 94 3.69 -0.62 16.00
N VAL A 95 4.59 -1.48 15.52
CA VAL A 95 5.94 -1.06 15.10
C VAL A 95 6.07 -1.33 13.62
N VAL A 96 6.52 -0.31 12.88
CA VAL A 96 6.94 -0.41 11.49
C VAL A 96 8.37 0.07 11.37
N GLU A 97 9.12 -0.54 10.45
CA GLU A 97 10.48 -0.14 10.14
C GLU A 97 10.62 0.00 8.64
N LEU A 98 11.46 0.95 8.22
CA LEU A 98 11.83 1.12 6.83
C LEU A 98 12.80 0.02 6.40
N SER A 99 12.71 -0.43 5.16
CA SER A 99 13.64 -1.39 4.56
C SER A 99 15.05 -0.83 4.45
N ASP A 100 16.05 -1.71 4.55
CA ASP A 100 17.47 -1.32 4.51
C ASP A 100 17.86 -0.63 3.19
N ASP A 101 17.15 -0.94 2.11
CA ASP A 101 17.36 -0.33 0.78
C ASP A 101 16.92 1.14 0.73
N LEU A 102 15.97 1.54 1.58
CA LEU A 102 15.40 2.90 1.61
C LEU A 102 15.98 3.77 2.72
N LYS A 103 16.49 3.20 3.81
CA LYS A 103 17.15 3.94 4.92
C LYS A 103 18.22 4.96 4.48
N PRO A 104 19.02 4.73 3.42
CA PRO A 104 19.97 5.72 2.95
C PRO A 104 19.35 6.97 2.33
N TYR A 105 18.09 6.88 1.87
CA TYR A 105 17.39 7.90 1.09
C TYR A 105 16.24 8.56 1.86
N TYR A 106 15.60 7.84 2.77
CA TYR A 106 14.49 8.33 3.59
C TYR A 106 14.69 7.99 5.07
N SER A 107 14.22 8.89 5.93
CA SER A 107 13.98 8.61 7.35
C SER A 107 12.48 8.40 7.58
N MET A 108 12.15 7.51 8.50
CA MET A 108 10.77 7.21 8.89
C MET A 108 10.55 7.64 10.34
N ASP A 109 9.49 8.41 10.56
CA ASP A 109 9.01 8.79 11.88
C ASP A 109 7.57 8.27 12.06
N LEU A 110 7.33 7.54 13.14
CA LEU A 110 6.01 7.05 13.54
C LEU A 110 5.62 7.71 14.86
N ASP A 111 4.50 8.41 14.86
CA ASP A 111 3.82 8.89 16.07
C ASP A 111 2.51 8.12 16.21
N SER A 112 2.38 7.33 17.27
CA SER A 112 1.22 6.46 17.52
C SER A 112 0.58 6.78 18.85
N SER A 113 -0.74 6.63 18.90
CA SER A 113 -1.57 6.79 20.08
C SER A 113 -2.73 5.80 20.06
N ASP A 114 -3.54 5.74 21.12
CA ASP A 114 -4.75 4.90 21.15
C ASP A 114 -5.74 5.21 20.00
N ASP A 115 -5.92 6.49 19.66
CA ASP A 115 -6.96 6.94 18.72
C ASP A 115 -6.47 7.10 17.27
N GLY A 116 -5.17 6.97 17.03
CA GLY A 116 -4.60 7.14 15.70
C GLY A 116 -3.08 7.13 15.63
N TYR A 117 -2.57 7.22 14.41
CA TYR A 117 -1.15 7.35 14.13
C TYR A 117 -0.90 8.37 13.01
N SER A 118 0.32 8.88 12.97
CA SER A 118 0.92 9.62 11.87
C SER A 118 2.25 8.95 11.51
N LEU A 119 2.38 8.52 10.26
CA LEU A 119 3.59 7.92 9.72
C LEU A 119 4.15 8.84 8.64
N ILE A 120 5.38 9.30 8.82
CA ILE A 120 6.03 10.29 7.97
C ILE A 120 7.30 9.69 7.39
N LEU A 121 7.44 9.75 6.06
CA LEU A 121 8.70 9.49 5.35
C LEU A 121 9.28 10.80 4.86
N LYS A 122 10.50 11.11 5.28
CA LYS A 122 11.21 12.33 4.92
C LYS A 122 12.49 12.02 4.16
N ALA A 123 12.66 12.65 3.01
CA ALA A 123 13.86 12.52 2.20
C ALA A 123 15.10 13.05 2.96
N THR A 124 16.15 12.24 2.95
CA THR A 124 17.48 12.62 3.44
C THR A 124 18.22 13.47 2.41
N ASP A 125 19.45 13.89 2.74
CA ASP A 125 20.29 14.67 1.82
C ASP A 125 20.81 13.85 0.62
N ASN A 126 20.76 12.51 0.69
CA ASN A 126 21.16 11.63 -0.41
C ASN A 126 20.06 11.46 -1.48
N ASN A 127 18.86 11.99 -1.22
CA ASN A 127 17.73 11.88 -2.12
C ASN A 127 17.52 13.21 -2.86
N THR A 128 17.70 13.17 -4.18
CA THR A 128 17.59 14.32 -5.09
C THR A 128 16.20 14.46 -5.73
N ASP A 129 15.23 13.65 -5.30
CA ASP A 129 13.84 13.73 -5.78
C ASP A 129 13.16 15.03 -5.34
N THR A 130 12.29 15.58 -6.19
CA THR A 130 11.44 16.74 -5.91
C THR A 130 10.33 16.43 -4.90
N CYS A 131 9.95 15.16 -4.78
CA CYS A 131 8.98 14.68 -3.79
C CYS A 131 9.71 14.23 -2.53
N ARG A 132 9.72 15.10 -1.52
CA ARG A 132 10.61 14.96 -0.36
C ARG A 132 9.93 14.49 0.90
N LEU A 133 8.60 14.50 0.95
CA LEU A 133 7.85 14.20 2.15
C LEU A 133 6.58 13.42 1.79
N PHE A 134 6.37 12.30 2.48
CA PHE A 134 5.18 11.47 2.34
C PHE A 134 4.59 11.21 3.71
N GLU A 135 3.27 11.28 3.81
CA GLU A 135 2.55 11.11 5.06
C GLU A 135 1.45 10.06 4.89
N SER A 136 1.22 9.30 5.96
CA SER A 136 0.09 8.39 6.13
C SER A 136 -0.57 8.62 7.48
N ASN A 137 -1.88 8.53 7.52
CA ASN A 137 -2.68 8.71 8.73
C ASN A 137 -3.59 7.51 9.01
N SER A 138 -4.22 7.49 10.19
CA SER A 138 -5.10 6.39 10.58
C SER A 138 -6.26 6.14 9.61
N ASN A 139 -6.73 7.15 8.87
CA ASN A 139 -7.78 6.99 7.86
C ASN A 139 -7.32 6.22 6.61
N GLY A 140 -6.02 5.90 6.51
CA GLY A 140 -5.43 5.25 5.34
C GLY A 140 -5.16 6.20 4.18
N GLU A 141 -5.21 7.50 4.43
CA GLU A 141 -4.91 8.50 3.42
C GLU A 141 -3.39 8.61 3.27
N LEU A 142 -2.93 8.59 2.01
CA LEU A 142 -1.54 8.85 1.64
C LEU A 142 -1.45 10.25 1.06
N ILE A 143 -0.49 11.04 1.53
CA ILE A 143 -0.25 12.41 1.09
C ILE A 143 1.21 12.51 0.63
N GLY A 144 1.43 12.92 -0.61
CA GLY A 144 2.74 13.29 -1.12
C GLY A 144 2.88 14.81 -1.13
N LEU A 145 4.01 15.32 -0.67
CA LEU A 145 4.32 16.74 -0.62
C LEU A 145 5.57 17.04 -1.46
N ASN A 146 5.47 18.09 -2.27
CA ASN A 146 6.58 18.58 -3.09
C ASN A 146 7.60 19.38 -2.25
N GLU A 147 8.66 19.89 -2.88
CA GLU A 147 9.69 20.70 -2.22
C GLU A 147 9.16 21.95 -1.50
N GLN A 148 7.99 22.46 -1.91
CA GLN A 148 7.34 23.63 -1.31
C GLN A 148 6.47 23.26 -0.11
N GLY A 149 6.36 21.97 0.23
CA GLY A 149 5.47 21.48 1.28
C GLY A 149 3.99 21.55 0.89
N GLU A 150 3.69 21.61 -0.40
CA GLU A 150 2.34 21.58 -0.92
C GLU A 150 1.96 20.16 -1.35
N SER A 151 0.71 19.76 -1.09
CA SER A 151 0.23 18.44 -1.49
C SER A 151 0.23 18.34 -3.02
N ASP A 152 1.00 17.39 -3.54
CA ASP A 152 1.10 17.11 -4.97
C ASP A 152 0.81 15.64 -5.23
N LYS A 153 -0.26 15.38 -5.99
CA LYS A 153 -0.67 14.03 -6.38
C LYS A 153 0.34 13.34 -7.30
N ASN A 154 1.14 14.12 -8.03
CA ASN A 154 2.18 13.57 -8.90
C ASN A 154 3.26 12.85 -8.09
N CYS A 155 3.44 13.21 -6.81
CA CYS A 155 4.40 12.56 -5.92
C CYS A 155 4.00 11.14 -5.51
N LEU A 156 2.71 10.83 -5.48
CA LEU A 156 2.24 9.50 -5.10
C LEU A 156 2.30 8.48 -6.25
N LEU A 157 2.66 8.93 -7.46
CA LEU A 157 2.71 8.15 -8.69
C LEU A 157 1.40 7.36 -8.94
N ASP A 158 1.29 6.62 -10.04
CA ASP A 158 0.06 5.89 -10.40
C ASP A 158 -0.33 4.75 -9.43
N LEU A 159 0.33 4.63 -8.27
CA LEU A 159 -0.18 3.83 -7.15
C LEU A 159 -1.57 4.31 -6.68
N ALA A 160 -1.97 5.55 -6.99
CA ALA A 160 -3.33 6.07 -6.80
C ALA A 160 -4.33 5.65 -7.89
N ASN A 161 -3.88 5.18 -9.07
CA ASN A 161 -4.72 4.87 -10.23
C ASN A 161 -4.98 3.37 -10.43
N GLY A 162 -4.30 2.49 -9.71
CA GLY A 162 -4.60 1.06 -9.72
C GLY A 162 -5.75 0.68 -8.80
N GLU A 163 -7.01 1.07 -9.11
CA GLU A 163 -8.28 0.60 -8.47
C GLU A 163 -8.31 0.50 -6.93
N ASN A 164 -7.38 1.16 -6.26
CA ASN A 164 -7.11 1.04 -4.85
C ASN A 164 -7.05 2.45 -4.28
N ASN A 165 -8.16 3.19 -4.45
CA ASN A 165 -8.59 4.04 -3.35
C ASN A 165 -8.86 3.09 -2.18
N PHE A 166 -7.81 2.66 -1.48
CA PHE A 166 -7.87 1.82 -0.28
C PHE A 166 -8.42 2.68 0.86
N LYS A 167 -9.69 3.07 0.73
CA LYS A 167 -10.52 3.31 1.88
C LYS A 167 -10.82 1.94 2.46
N VAL A 168 -10.01 1.51 3.42
CA VAL A 168 -10.42 0.45 4.33
C VAL A 168 -11.62 0.99 5.10
N SER A 169 -12.82 0.65 4.62
CA SER A 169 -14.06 1.01 5.27
C SER A 169 -14.10 0.23 6.59
N ARG A 170 -13.93 0.92 7.71
CA ARG A 170 -14.06 0.29 9.03
C ARG A 170 -15.54 -0.03 9.26
N ASP A 171 -15.83 -1.09 10.01
CA ASP A 171 -17.20 -1.38 10.46
C ASP A 171 -17.82 -0.23 11.29
N THR A 172 -16.97 0.65 11.83
CA THR A 172 -17.39 1.90 12.49
C THR A 172 -17.81 2.99 11.51
N ASP A 173 -17.25 3.02 10.31
CA ASP A 173 -17.48 4.10 9.34
C ASP A 173 -18.87 3.98 8.69
N ASN A 174 -19.40 2.76 8.63
CA ASN A 174 -20.77 2.47 8.19
C ASN A 174 -21.81 2.50 9.31
N LYS A 175 -21.40 2.71 10.57
CA LYS A 175 -22.34 2.94 11.67
C LYS A 175 -22.70 4.41 11.75
N SER A 176 -23.55 4.84 10.81
CA SER A 176 -24.56 5.85 11.13
C SER A 176 -25.18 5.45 12.47
N GLY A 177 -24.93 6.24 13.52
CA GLY A 177 -25.05 5.83 14.92
C GLY A 177 -26.22 4.89 15.19
N GLN A 178 -25.92 3.62 15.49
CA GLN A 178 -26.84 2.87 16.33
C GLN A 178 -26.74 3.53 17.70
N SER A 179 -27.76 4.31 18.05
CA SER A 179 -27.97 4.82 19.40
C SER A 179 -27.63 3.69 20.36
N ALA A 180 -26.65 3.92 21.23
CA ALA A 180 -26.39 3.02 22.35
C ALA A 180 -27.74 2.69 23.00
N PRO A 181 -28.05 1.41 23.29
CA PRO A 181 -29.25 1.09 24.04
C PRO A 181 -29.08 1.76 25.41
N SER A 182 -29.68 2.93 25.56
CA SER A 182 -29.54 3.77 26.75
C SER A 182 -29.84 2.91 27.96
N GLY A 183 -28.82 2.76 28.81
CA GLY A 183 -28.98 2.12 30.10
C GLY A 183 -30.15 2.77 30.84
N LEU A 184 -31.03 1.92 31.37
CA LEU A 184 -31.99 2.20 32.44
C LEU A 184 -32.57 3.62 32.44
N ALA A 185 -33.77 3.77 31.86
CA ALA A 185 -34.62 4.93 32.15
C ALA A 185 -34.71 5.12 33.68
N PRO A 186 -34.48 6.33 34.22
CA PRO A 186 -34.65 6.58 35.64
C PRO A 186 -36.13 6.37 35.98
N ILE A 187 -36.40 5.40 36.86
CA ILE A 187 -37.72 5.23 37.47
C ILE A 187 -37.94 6.46 38.34
N VAL A 188 -38.69 7.43 37.83
CA VAL A 188 -39.22 8.53 38.63
C VAL A 188 -40.26 7.92 39.56
N LYS A 189 -39.83 7.46 40.74
CA LYS A 189 -40.74 7.19 41.86
C LYS A 189 -41.33 8.54 42.27
N HIS A 190 -42.61 8.75 41.98
CA HIS A 190 -43.40 9.77 42.65
C HIS A 190 -43.37 9.49 44.16
N LEU A 191 -42.48 10.18 44.87
CA LEU A 191 -42.57 10.36 46.32
C LEU A 191 -43.52 11.53 46.56
N THR A 192 -44.82 11.25 46.59
CA THR A 192 -45.77 12.14 47.27
C THR A 192 -45.88 11.71 48.73
N ASN A 193 -45.08 12.40 49.56
CA ASN A 193 -45.32 12.54 50.99
C ASN A 193 -46.24 13.75 51.21
N ARG A 194 -47.53 13.49 51.49
CA ARG A 194 -48.42 14.18 52.45
C ARG A 194 -49.88 13.95 52.10
#